data_AF-A0A4U9XW17-F1
#
_entry.id   AF-A0A4U9XW17-F1
#
_cell.length_a   1.000
_cell.length_b   1.000
_cell.length_c   1.000
_cell.angle_alpha   90.00
_cell.angle_beta   90.00
_cell.angle_gamma   90.00
#
_symmetry.space_group_name_H-M   'P 1'
#
loop_
_entity.id
_entity.type
_entity.pdbx_description
1 polymer ?
#
loop_
_entity_poly.entity_id
_entity_poly.type
_entity_poly.pdbx_seq_one_letter_code
_entity_poly.pdbx_strand_id
1 'polypeptide(L)' 'MVTLTIDRQIELYSKSLLEALLKVSDYRLDEAVAEKIAYQYAKQLDYSDAMLMHVGVTTVASNLVSKIKSEYFNA' A
#
# COMPACT_ATOMS: atom_id res chain seq x y z
N MET A 1 -19.58 -4.79 16.76
CA MET A 1 -18.20 -4.44 17.17
C MET A 1 -17.16 -4.95 16.17
N VAL A 2 -17.39 -4.81 14.86
CA VAL A 2 -16.49 -5.36 13.80
C VAL A 2 -15.74 -4.25 13.06
N THR A 3 -16.30 -3.04 13.02
CA THR A 3 -15.74 -1.87 12.33
C THR A 3 -14.42 -1.39 12.93
N LEU A 4 -14.34 -1.29 14.26
CA LEU A 4 -13.12 -0.86 14.98
C LEU A 4 -11.89 -1.73 14.67
N THR A 5 -12.10 -3.01 14.36
CA THR A 5 -11.01 -3.94 14.03
C THR A 5 -10.54 -3.75 12.59
N ILE A 6 -11.46 -3.49 11.67
CA ILE A 6 -11.16 -3.27 10.24
C ILE A 6 -10.44 -1.93 10.05
N ASP A 7 -10.93 -0.85 10.67
CA ASP A 7 -10.28 0.47 10.60
C ASP A 7 -8.83 0.41 11.08
N ARG A 8 -8.57 -0.33 12.17
CA ARG A 8 -7.21 -0.54 12.69
C ARG A 8 -6.33 -1.37 11.75
N GLN A 9 -6.87 -2.37 11.08
CA GLN A 9 -6.15 -3.17 10.09
C GLN A 9 -5.79 -2.35 8.85
N ILE A 10 -6.72 -1.51 8.39
CA ILE A 10 -6.49 -0.54 7.30
C ILE A 10 -5.32 0.38 7.66
N GLU A 11 -5.32 0.95 8.86
CA GLU A 11 -4.28 1.89 9.29
C GLU A 11 -2.90 1.23 9.42
N LEU A 12 -2.83 0.02 9.99
CA LEU A 12 -1.57 -0.72 10.13
C LEU A 12 -1.01 -1.15 8.77
N TYR A 13 -1.89 -1.63 7.89
CA TYR A 13 -1.49 -2.09 6.57
C TYR A 13 -1.10 -0.93 5.67
N SER A 14 -1.83 0.19 5.70
CA SER A 14 -1.50 1.39 4.91
C SER A 14 -0.15 1.96 5.32
N LYS A 15 0.18 2.02 6.62
CA LYS A 15 1.50 2.45 7.11
C LYS A 15 2.63 1.56 6.59
N SER A 16 2.44 0.23 6.70
CA SER A 16 3.43 -0.73 6.22
C SER A 16 3.62 -0.64 4.69
N LEU A 17 2.53 -0.42 3.96
CA LEU A 17 2.55 -0.29 2.50
C LEU A 17 3.17 1.03 2.05
N LEU A 18 2.93 2.14 2.76
CA LEU A 18 3.57 3.44 2.53
C LEU A 18 5.09 3.32 2.60
N GLU A 19 5.62 2.75 3.69
CA GLU A 19 7.07 2.56 3.85
C GLU A 19 7.66 1.70 2.73
N ALA A 20 6.94 0.67 2.31
CA ALA A 20 7.36 -0.20 1.22
C ALA A 20 7.33 0.52 -0.15
N LEU A 21 6.31 1.34 -0.42
CA LEU A 21 6.22 2.15 -1.64
C LEU A 21 7.38 3.16 -1.73
N LEU A 22 7.69 3.86 -0.63
CA LEU A 22 8.81 4.79 -0.59
C LEU A 22 10.15 4.07 -0.81
N LYS A 23 10.38 2.93 -0.14
CA LYS A 23 11.61 2.15 -0.33
C LYS A 23 11.75 1.59 -1.75
N VAL A 24 10.70 1.01 -2.32
CA VAL A 24 10.74 0.41 -3.66
C VAL A 24 10.82 1.46 -4.76
N SER A 25 10.27 2.64 -4.52
CA SER A 25 10.41 3.79 -5.42
C SER A 25 11.75 4.52 -5.31
N ASP A 26 12.65 4.06 -4.42
CA ASP A 26 13.90 4.76 -4.08
C ASP A 26 13.64 6.21 -3.66
N TYR A 27 12.54 6.44 -2.91
CA TYR A 27 12.07 7.75 -2.44
C TYR A 27 11.79 8.77 -3.55
N ARG A 28 11.62 8.30 -4.80
CA ARG A 28 11.26 9.16 -5.95
C ARG A 28 9.75 9.38 -6.06
N LEU A 29 8.95 8.57 -5.38
CA LEU A 29 7.51 8.80 -5.27
C LEU A 29 7.25 9.85 -4.18
N ASP A 30 6.45 10.85 -4.52
CA ASP A 30 5.97 11.83 -3.54
C ASP A 30 5.26 11.14 -2.37
N GLU A 31 5.58 11.55 -1.15
CA GLU A 31 5.08 10.92 0.07
C GLU A 31 3.56 11.03 0.20
N ALA A 32 2.96 12.18 -0.16
CA ALA A 32 1.52 12.36 -0.10
C ALA A 32 0.79 11.51 -1.15
N VAL A 33 1.40 11.32 -2.32
CA VAL A 33 0.92 10.37 -3.33
C VAL A 33 1.01 8.93 -2.81
N ALA A 34 2.15 8.55 -2.23
CA ALA A 34 2.36 7.22 -1.66
C ALA A 34 1.36 6.91 -0.54
N GLU A 35 1.09 7.87 0.35
CA GLU A 35 0.13 7.75 1.44
C GLU A 35 -1.29 7.51 0.91
N LYS A 36 -1.70 8.32 -0.07
CA LYS A 36 -3.02 8.17 -0.69
C LYS A 36 -3.19 6.81 -1.35
N ILE A 37 -2.19 6.36 -2.12
CA ILE A 37 -2.21 5.05 -2.79
C ILE A 37 -2.28 3.92 -1.76
N ALA A 38 -1.45 3.99 -0.71
CA ALA A 38 -1.42 2.98 0.34
C ALA A 38 -2.77 2.86 1.08
N TYR A 39 -3.37 4.00 1.44
CA TYR A 39 -4.65 4.04 2.12
C TYR A 39 -5.80 3.56 1.22
N GLN A 40 -5.84 3.98 -0.05
CA GLN A 40 -6.86 3.52 -1.00
C GLN A 40 -6.77 2.02 -1.26
N TYR A 41 -5.55 1.49 -1.41
CA TYR A 41 -5.33 0.06 -1.57
C TYR A 41 -5.81 -0.71 -0.35
N ALA A 42 -5.40 -0.29 0.86
CA ALA A 42 -5.79 -0.92 2.12
C ALA A 42 -7.32 -0.98 2.31
N LYS A 43 -8.04 0.10 1.97
CA LYS A 43 -9.50 0.14 2.07
C LYS A 43 -10.24 -0.82 1.13
N GLN A 44 -9.60 -1.24 0.04
CA GLN A 44 -10.19 -2.14 -0.95
C GLN A 44 -9.93 -3.61 -0.64
N LEU A 45 -9.14 -3.90 0.39
CA LEU A 45 -8.79 -5.25 0.78
C LEU A 45 -9.91 -5.92 1.57
N ASP A 46 -10.19 -7.17 1.24
CA ASP A 46 -10.94 -8.06 2.11
C ASP A 46 -9.96 -8.75 3.06
N TYR A 47 -9.84 -8.20 4.27
CA TYR A 47 -8.97 -8.73 5.31
C TYR A 47 -9.38 -10.11 5.84
N SER A 48 -10.51 -10.63 5.40
CA SER A 48 -10.94 -12.01 5.65
C SER A 48 -10.22 -13.01 4.74
N ASP A 49 -9.58 -12.54 3.66
CA ASP A 49 -8.86 -13.38 2.71
C ASP A 49 -7.43 -13.68 3.20
N ALA A 50 -7.18 -14.96 3.52
CA ALA A 50 -5.89 -15.44 3.98
C ALA A 50 -4.75 -15.23 2.96
N MET A 51 -5.05 -14.99 1.68
CA MET A 51 -4.02 -14.68 0.68
C MET A 51 -3.31 -13.35 0.96
N LEU A 52 -3.98 -12.38 1.58
CA LEU A 52 -3.32 -11.14 2.03
C LEU A 52 -2.27 -11.39 3.13
N MET A 53 -2.41 -12.47 3.89
CA MET A 53 -1.41 -12.88 4.87
C MET A 53 -0.17 -13.53 4.22
N HIS A 54 -0.27 -13.94 2.95
CA HIS A 54 0.82 -14.63 2.24
C HIS A 54 1.59 -13.76 1.26
N VAL A 55 0.96 -12.73 0.69
CA VAL A 55 1.68 -11.80 -0.19
C VAL A 55 2.40 -10.75 0.65
N GLY A 56 3.72 -10.84 0.72
CA GLY A 56 4.54 -9.86 1.45
C GLY A 56 4.33 -8.44 0.93
N VAL A 57 4.22 -7.47 1.85
CA VAL A 57 3.95 -6.05 1.56
C VAL A 57 4.91 -5.44 0.53
N THR A 58 6.17 -5.88 0.50
CA THR A 58 7.18 -5.47 -0.49
C THR A 58 6.81 -5.87 -1.92
N THR A 59 6.23 -7.06 -2.11
CA THR A 59 5.78 -7.53 -3.44
C THR A 59 4.60 -6.70 -3.93
N VAL A 60 3.66 -6.40 -3.03
CA VAL A 60 2.53 -5.50 -3.33
C VAL A 60 3.03 -4.11 -3.73
N ALA A 61 3.95 -3.54 -2.95
CA ALA A 61 4.54 -2.25 -3.24
C ALA A 61 5.25 -2.22 -4.60
N SER A 62 6.03 -3.27 -4.93
CA SER A 62 6.72 -3.36 -6.23
C SER A 62 5.74 -3.42 -7.41
N ASN A 63 4.68 -4.20 -7.28
CA ASN A 63 3.63 -4.27 -8.30
C ASN A 63 2.91 -2.92 -8.47
N LEU A 64 2.60 -2.23 -7.35
CA LEU A 64 1.98 -0.91 -7.39
C LEU A 64 2.90 0.13 -8.02
N VAL A 65 4.16 0.22 -7.60
CA VAL A 65 5.16 1.11 -8.19
C VAL A 65 5.28 0.85 -9.69
N SER A 66 5.35 -0.41 -10.13
CA SER A 66 5.42 -0.73 -11.56
C SER A 66 4.20 -0.25 -12.35
N LYS A 67 3.01 -0.24 -11.76
CA LYS A 67 1.77 0.25 -12.41
C LYS A 67 1.73 1.77 -12.50
N ILE A 68 2.11 2.46 -11.42
CA ILE A 68 2.03 3.92 -11.33
C ILE A 68 3.26 4.63 -11.89
N LYS A 69 4.33 3.87 -12.21
CA LYS A 69 5.61 4.42 -12.67
C LYS A 69 5.45 5.40 -13.81
N SER A 70 4.68 5.06 -14.83
CA SER A 70 4.49 5.91 -16.01
C SER A 70 3.75 7.22 -15.73
N GLU A 71 2.99 7.30 -14.64
CA GLU A 71 2.18 8.48 -14.29
C GLU A 71 2.91 9.42 -13.31
N TYR A 72 3.66 8.85 -12.37
CA TYR A 72 4.26 9.60 -11.27
C TYR A 72 5.78 9.71 -11.33
N PHE A 73 6.42 8.88 -12.14
CA PHE A 73 7.87 8.88 -12.31
C PHE A 73 8.16 9.33 -13.73
N ASN A 74 7.97 10.62 -13.96
CA ASN A 74 8.53 11.25 -15.15
C ASN A 74 10.06 11.23 -15.03
N ALA A 75 10.71 10.83 -16.13
CA ALA A 75 12.16 10.87 -16.30
C ALA A 75 12.67 12.29 -16.44
#